data_AF-A0A087UJJ1-F1
#
_entry.id   AF-A0A087UJJ1-F1
#
_cell.length_a   1.000
_cell.length_b   1.000
_cell.length_c   1.000
_cell.angle_alpha   90.00
_cell.angle_beta   90.00
_cell.angle_gamma   90.00
#
_symmetry.space_group_name_H-M   'P 1'
#
loop_
_entity.id
_entity.type
_entity.pdbx_description
1 polymer ?
#
loop_
_entity_poly.entity_id
_entity_poly.type
_entity_poly.pdbx_seq_one_letter_code
_entity_poly.pdbx_strand_id
1 'polypeptide(L)'
;MTGRHKGFIACLKNKVPDVLAVHCVIHRQHLVAKNLSERLHTSLQYVIRAVNKIRSNSLNDRLFSQLCIANDEDFNRLLLHTEVRWLSKGTCLTRFYNLFESVIEFLGNKDTELRDNLIASKNDIAYLADLYKLFNDVNLQLQGEDLNLIKTKNSIAAFVSKLLLYKRNIGRREFHTFPCLSAVSFKHDDLLVYCQHLENLYNDFKERFEDILNMDIPDWVLDPFSNVNTAGPSQLEEELIELTTNEELKIKFKNGYQEFWLQKSISQLYPRLWSIVQRFLLAFPSSYLAERGFSAVATLIFQALDIGPELAPTDIHLFSPLKEDLAGWE
;
A
#
# COMPACT_ATOMS: atom_id res chain seq x y z
N MET A 1 -4.39 4.79 -19.50
CA MET A 1 -5.45 3.80 -19.18
C MET A 1 -6.80 4.41 -18.77
N THR A 2 -6.86 5.52 -18.04
CA THR A 2 -8.10 6.03 -17.39
C THR A 2 -8.67 7.34 -17.98
N GLY A 3 -8.38 7.66 -19.24
CA GLY A 3 -8.92 8.86 -19.88
C GLY A 3 -10.45 8.85 -19.96
N ARG A 4 -11.10 9.95 -19.56
CA ARG A 4 -12.57 10.11 -19.48
C ARG A 4 -13.31 9.86 -20.80
N HIS A 5 -12.66 10.17 -21.93
CA HIS A 5 -13.26 10.06 -23.28
C HIS A 5 -12.52 9.09 -24.21
N LYS A 6 -11.24 8.78 -23.93
CA LYS A 6 -10.34 7.99 -24.80
C LYS A 6 -9.40 7.10 -23.98
N GLY A 7 -9.93 6.34 -23.02
CA GLY A 7 -9.18 5.38 -22.21
C GLY A 7 -9.84 4.01 -22.19
N PHE A 8 -9.06 2.96 -21.90
CA PHE A 8 -9.56 1.59 -21.77
C PHE A 8 -10.78 1.52 -20.84
N ILE A 9 -10.76 2.21 -19.70
CA ILE A 9 -11.90 2.25 -18.77
C ILE A 9 -13.15 2.88 -19.40
N ALA A 10 -13.01 3.94 -20.21
CA ALA A 10 -14.15 4.54 -20.90
C ALA A 10 -14.74 3.58 -21.95
N CYS A 11 -13.89 2.89 -22.72
CA CYS A 11 -14.32 1.86 -23.67
C CYS A 11 -14.98 0.67 -22.95
N LEU A 12 -14.44 0.25 -21.81
CA LEU A 12 -14.97 -0.84 -21.00
C LEU A 12 -16.35 -0.48 -20.43
N LYS A 13 -16.52 0.74 -19.90
CA LYS A 13 -17.81 1.25 -19.43
C LYS A 13 -18.86 1.34 -20.53
N ASN A 14 -18.46 1.64 -21.77
CA ASN A 14 -19.40 1.62 -22.90
C ASN A 14 -19.91 0.21 -23.24
N LYS A 15 -19.10 -0.83 -22.98
CA LYS A 15 -19.48 -2.23 -23.22
C LYS A 15 -20.14 -2.89 -22.00
N VAL A 16 -19.76 -2.45 -20.80
CA VAL A 16 -20.25 -2.95 -19.51
C VAL A 16 -20.55 -1.73 -18.63
N PRO A 17 -21.74 -1.13 -18.72
CA PRO A 17 -22.07 0.13 -18.02
C PRO A 17 -21.91 0.04 -16.50
N ASP A 18 -22.18 -1.13 -15.94
CA ASP A 18 -22.10 -1.42 -14.50
C ASP A 18 -20.68 -1.71 -13.99
N VAL A 19 -19.65 -1.67 -14.85
CA VAL A 19 -18.28 -1.99 -14.43
C VAL A 19 -17.74 -0.95 -13.44
N LEU A 20 -17.39 -1.42 -12.26
CA LEU A 20 -16.69 -0.63 -11.26
C LEU A 20 -15.19 -0.65 -11.56
N ALA A 21 -14.63 0.51 -11.86
CA ALA A 21 -13.21 0.68 -12.11
C ALA A 21 -12.59 1.46 -10.95
N VAL A 22 -11.64 0.84 -10.27
CA VAL A 22 -10.82 1.47 -9.23
C VAL A 22 -9.38 1.53 -9.72
N HIS A 23 -8.66 2.59 -9.33
CA HIS A 23 -7.21 2.60 -9.55
C HIS A 23 -6.53 1.73 -8.50
N CYS A 24 -5.35 1.19 -8.85
CA CYS A 24 -4.53 0.40 -7.93
C CYS A 24 -4.23 1.18 -6.64
N VAL A 25 -4.63 0.61 -5.51
CA VAL A 25 -4.53 1.24 -4.19
C VAL A 25 -3.09 1.39 -3.72
N ILE A 26 -2.22 0.44 -4.06
CA ILE A 26 -0.79 0.49 -3.77
C ILE A 26 -0.13 1.63 -4.56
N HIS A 27 -0.52 1.79 -5.83
CA HIS A 27 0.00 2.88 -6.66
C HIS A 27 -0.44 4.25 -6.12
N ARG A 28 -1.72 4.41 -5.75
CA ARG A 28 -2.20 5.65 -5.11
C ARG A 28 -1.48 5.96 -3.81
N GLN A 29 -1.29 4.95 -2.96
CA GLN A 29 -0.55 5.08 -1.70
C GLN A 29 0.89 5.55 -1.94
N HIS A 30 1.56 5.01 -2.96
CA HIS A 30 2.89 5.43 -3.38
C HIS A 30 2.93 6.90 -3.85
N LEU A 31 1.92 7.35 -4.60
CA LEU A 31 1.81 8.75 -4.99
C LEU A 31 1.69 9.67 -3.77
N VAL A 32 0.88 9.29 -2.78
CA VAL A 32 0.77 10.08 -1.54
C VAL A 32 2.10 10.14 -0.80
N ALA A 33 2.80 9.01 -0.69
CA ALA A 33 4.05 8.97 0.05
C ALA A 33 5.22 9.70 -0.63
N LYS A 34 5.07 10.10 -1.91
CA LYS A 34 5.99 11.03 -2.60
C LYS A 34 5.76 12.50 -2.24
N ASN A 35 4.65 12.84 -1.60
CA ASN A 35 4.31 14.20 -1.19
C ASN A 35 5.16 14.65 0.00
N LEU A 36 6.42 14.99 -0.26
CA LEU A 36 7.38 15.50 0.70
C LEU A 36 7.52 17.02 0.55
N SER A 37 7.74 17.73 1.66
CA SER A 37 8.23 19.11 1.59
C SER A 37 9.65 19.13 0.99
N GLU A 38 10.07 20.27 0.44
CA GLU A 38 11.41 20.45 -0.13
C GLU A 38 12.52 20.01 0.85
N ARG A 39 12.40 20.41 2.12
CA ARG A 39 13.33 20.01 3.20
C ARG A 39 13.40 18.49 3.34
N LEU A 40 12.27 17.81 3.48
CA LEU A 40 12.22 16.35 3.66
C LEU A 40 12.68 15.61 2.40
N HIS A 41 12.37 16.15 1.22
CA HIS A 41 12.83 15.61 -0.04
C HIS A 41 14.37 15.67 -0.12
N THR A 42 14.96 16.82 0.19
CA THR A 42 16.42 17.01 0.21
C THR A 42 17.10 16.06 1.20
N SER A 43 16.57 15.93 2.43
CA SER A 43 17.06 14.98 3.42
C SER A 43 17.02 13.53 2.90
N LEU A 44 15.95 13.15 2.21
CA LEU A 44 15.85 11.83 1.56
C LEU A 44 16.88 11.66 0.43
N GLN A 45 17.14 12.69 -0.38
CA GLN A 45 18.13 12.63 -1.46
C GLN A 45 19.56 12.41 -0.92
N TYR A 46 19.91 12.99 0.23
CA TYR A 46 21.19 12.71 0.88
C TYR A 46 21.32 11.23 1.25
N VAL A 47 20.26 10.62 1.80
CA VAL A 47 20.25 9.18 2.10
C VAL A 47 20.44 8.35 0.83
N ILE A 48 19.69 8.65 -0.24
CA ILE A 48 19.79 7.94 -1.53
C ILE A 48 21.21 8.06 -2.10
N ARG A 49 21.79 9.26 -2.09
CA ARG A 49 23.17 9.51 -2.56
C ARG A 49 24.19 8.70 -1.74
N ALA A 50 24.03 8.65 -0.41
CA ALA A 50 24.91 7.88 0.47
C ALA A 50 24.82 6.37 0.22
N VAL A 51 23.60 5.83 0.15
CA VAL A 51 23.34 4.43 -0.19
C VAL A 51 23.97 4.08 -1.54
N ASN A 52 23.71 4.89 -2.57
CA ASN A 52 24.26 4.67 -3.90
C ASN A 52 25.80 4.72 -3.89
N LYS A 53 26.42 5.67 -3.20
CA LYS A 53 27.89 5.80 -3.11
C LYS A 53 28.55 4.60 -2.43
N ILE A 54 27.90 4.03 -1.42
CA ILE A 54 28.40 2.84 -0.70
C ILE A 54 28.14 1.57 -1.52
N ARG A 55 26.94 1.42 -2.08
CA ARG A 55 26.46 0.15 -2.67
C ARG A 55 26.78 -0.04 -4.15
N SER A 56 26.98 1.03 -4.92
CA SER A 56 27.31 0.94 -6.36
C SER A 56 28.74 0.48 -6.62
N ASN A 57 29.63 0.58 -5.64
CA ASN A 57 31.03 0.19 -5.75
C ASN A 57 31.29 -1.05 -4.87
N SER A 58 31.68 -2.16 -5.47
CA SER A 58 31.91 -3.45 -4.78
C SER A 58 32.98 -3.37 -3.68
N LEU A 59 34.01 -2.54 -3.87
CA LEU A 59 35.02 -2.29 -2.84
C LEU A 59 34.42 -1.52 -1.66
N ASN A 60 33.61 -0.49 -1.93
CA ASN A 60 32.94 0.26 -0.87
C ASN A 60 31.94 -0.62 -0.11
N ASP A 61 31.14 -1.46 -0.79
CA ASP A 61 30.20 -2.38 -0.12
C ASP A 61 30.96 -3.34 0.81
N ARG A 62 32.09 -3.89 0.36
CA ARG A 62 32.92 -4.78 1.19
C ARG A 62 33.55 -4.06 2.38
N LEU A 63 34.12 -2.87 2.17
CA LEU A 63 34.75 -2.09 3.23
C LEU A 63 33.73 -1.61 4.27
N PHE A 64 32.55 -1.16 3.82
CA PHE A 64 31.46 -0.79 4.71
C PHE A 64 30.97 -1.99 5.51
N SER A 65 30.88 -3.17 4.88
CA SER A 65 30.50 -4.39 5.59
C SER A 65 31.49 -4.79 6.67
N GLN A 66 32.80 -4.64 6.40
CA GLN A 66 33.84 -4.85 7.41
C GLN A 66 33.77 -3.83 8.54
N LEU A 67 33.46 -2.56 8.22
CA LEU A 67 33.27 -1.52 9.23
C LEU A 67 32.09 -1.84 10.14
N CYS A 68 30.94 -2.23 9.59
CA CYS A 68 29.78 -2.62 10.38
C CYS A 68 30.07 -3.80 11.32
N ILE A 69 30.85 -4.79 10.87
CA ILE A 69 31.27 -5.91 11.72
C ILE A 69 32.20 -5.42 12.85
N ALA A 70 33.12 -4.50 12.54
CA ALA A 70 34.03 -3.94 13.53
C ALA A 70 33.29 -3.08 14.59
N ASN A 71 32.21 -2.42 14.20
CA ASN A 71 31.37 -1.58 15.06
C ASN A 71 30.27 -2.37 15.79
N ASP A 72 30.24 -3.71 15.67
CA ASP A 72 29.23 -4.59 16.27
C ASP A 72 27.78 -4.22 15.88
N GLU A 73 27.58 -3.86 14.61
CA GLU A 73 26.27 -3.45 14.09
C GLU A 73 25.37 -4.66 13.81
N ASP A 74 24.07 -4.51 14.07
CA ASP A 74 23.04 -5.53 13.77
C ASP A 74 22.94 -5.87 12.26
N PHE A 75 23.35 -4.92 11.41
CA PHE A 75 23.33 -5.08 9.96
C PHE A 75 24.70 -4.82 9.37
N ASN A 76 25.16 -5.72 8.50
CA ASN A 76 26.45 -5.58 7.84
C ASN A 76 26.38 -4.92 6.45
N ARG A 77 25.18 -4.56 5.97
CA ARG A 77 24.97 -4.04 4.60
C ARG A 77 23.73 -3.17 4.49
N LEU A 78 23.86 -2.05 3.78
CA LEU A 78 22.74 -1.22 3.35
C LEU A 78 21.91 -1.90 2.26
N LEU A 79 20.63 -1.52 2.17
CA LEU A 79 19.74 -1.98 1.11
C LEU A 79 19.76 -1.01 -0.06
N LEU A 80 19.82 -1.54 -1.29
CA LEU A 80 19.55 -0.73 -2.47
C LEU A 80 18.04 -0.48 -2.56
N HIS A 81 17.68 0.77 -2.82
CA HIS A 81 16.31 1.13 -3.18
C HIS A 81 16.22 1.26 -4.70
N THR A 82 15.16 0.71 -5.28
CA THR A 82 14.72 1.05 -6.65
C THR A 82 13.34 1.67 -6.57
N GLU A 83 13.08 2.70 -7.37
CA GLU A 83 11.78 3.40 -7.39
C GLU A 83 10.59 2.47 -7.67
N VAL A 84 10.86 1.35 -8.34
CA VAL A 84 9.89 0.33 -8.76
C VAL A 84 9.43 -0.55 -7.58
N ARG A 85 10.25 -0.76 -6.54
CA ARG A 85 9.91 -1.61 -5.39
C ARG A 85 9.81 -0.80 -4.10
N TRP A 86 8.70 -0.08 -3.97
CA TRP A 86 8.40 0.78 -2.82
C TRP A 86 8.52 0.11 -1.44
N LEU A 87 8.16 -1.18 -1.30
CA LEU A 87 8.33 -1.94 -0.03
C LEU A 87 9.78 -1.92 0.51
N SER A 88 10.76 -1.72 -0.38
CA SER A 88 12.16 -1.61 0.01
C SER A 88 12.50 -0.26 0.67
N LYS A 89 11.72 0.80 0.45
CA LYS A 89 12.10 2.16 0.89
C LYS A 89 11.99 2.35 2.40
N GLY A 90 10.92 1.86 3.03
CA GLY A 90 10.80 1.85 4.49
C GLY A 90 11.90 1.02 5.15
N THR A 91 12.08 -0.21 4.70
CA THR A 91 13.15 -1.10 5.19
C THR A 91 14.54 -0.51 4.96
N CYS A 92 14.77 0.14 3.82
CA CYS A 92 16.02 0.82 3.49
C CYS A 92 16.29 2.00 4.42
N LEU A 93 15.30 2.88 4.64
CA LEU A 93 15.44 4.02 5.55
C LEU A 93 15.64 3.59 7.00
N THR A 94 14.86 2.61 7.48
CA THR A 94 15.05 2.05 8.83
C THR A 94 16.45 1.47 8.99
N ARG A 95 16.93 0.67 8.03
CA ARG A 95 18.29 0.10 8.10
C ARG A 95 19.37 1.18 7.98
N PHE A 96 19.18 2.16 7.11
CA PHE A 96 20.11 3.28 6.97
C PHE A 96 20.23 4.05 8.28
N TYR A 97 19.11 4.32 8.95
CA TYR A 97 19.10 5.00 10.23
C TYR A 97 19.77 4.16 11.35
N ASN A 98 19.54 2.85 11.38
CA ASN A 98 20.23 1.98 12.34
C ASN A 98 21.76 2.00 12.14
N LEU A 99 22.22 2.08 10.90
CA LEU A 99 23.65 2.15 10.55
C LEU A 99 24.17 3.59 10.43
N PHE A 100 23.45 4.58 10.96
CA PHE A 100 23.73 5.99 10.69
C PHE A 100 25.15 6.37 11.11
N GLU A 101 25.59 5.98 12.31
CA GLU A 101 26.94 6.31 12.82
C GLU A 101 28.03 5.66 11.95
N SER A 102 27.89 4.38 11.60
CA SER A 102 28.78 3.69 10.66
C SER A 102 28.81 4.34 9.27
N VAL A 103 27.67 4.86 8.78
CA VAL A 103 27.61 5.62 7.51
C VAL A 103 28.39 6.92 7.61
N ILE A 104 28.23 7.67 8.72
CA ILE A 104 28.97 8.92 8.95
C ILE A 104 30.47 8.66 9.03
N GLU A 105 30.89 7.64 9.77
CA GLU A 105 32.29 7.22 9.88
C GLU A 105 32.86 6.85 8.50
N PHE A 106 32.14 6.03 7.75
CA PHE A 106 32.58 5.60 6.42
C PHE A 106 32.74 6.77 5.44
N LEU A 107 31.84 7.75 5.48
CA LEU A 107 31.91 8.94 4.64
C LEU A 107 32.97 9.95 5.12
N GLY A 108 33.44 9.82 6.35
CA GLY A 108 34.46 10.65 7.02
C GLY A 108 35.53 11.20 6.09
N ASN A 109 36.22 10.32 5.36
CA ASN A 109 37.32 10.69 4.47
C ASN A 109 36.97 10.58 2.98
N LYS A 110 35.71 10.27 2.63
CA LYS A 110 35.26 9.96 1.26
C LYS A 110 34.31 11.00 0.67
N ASP A 111 33.52 11.67 1.51
CA ASP A 111 32.57 12.71 1.11
C ASP A 111 32.16 13.54 2.34
N THR A 112 32.99 14.52 2.68
CA THR A 112 32.75 15.35 3.88
C THR A 112 31.47 16.17 3.76
N GLU A 113 31.18 16.69 2.57
CA GLU A 113 29.96 17.47 2.30
C GLU A 113 28.70 16.61 2.51
N LEU A 114 28.66 15.40 1.92
CA LEU A 114 27.53 14.50 2.11
C LEU A 114 27.38 14.06 3.57
N ARG A 115 28.51 13.77 4.25
CA ARG A 115 28.53 13.44 5.67
C ARG A 115 27.92 14.56 6.51
N ASP A 116 28.35 15.80 6.30
CA ASP A 116 27.91 16.95 7.09
C ASP A 116 26.42 17.25 6.82
N ASN A 117 25.97 17.11 5.57
CA ASN A 117 24.56 17.21 5.21
C ASN A 117 23.69 16.13 5.86
N LEU A 118 24.18 14.88 5.95
CA LEU A 118 23.48 13.79 6.66
C LEU A 118 23.38 14.08 8.16
N ILE A 119 24.47 14.54 8.79
CA ILE A 119 24.46 14.93 10.21
C ILE A 119 23.43 16.05 10.45
N ALA A 120 23.42 17.07 9.59
CA ALA A 120 22.49 18.19 9.69
C ALA A 120 21.02 17.77 9.49
N SER A 121 20.77 16.71 8.70
CA SER A 121 19.44 16.18 8.41
C SER A 121 19.04 14.97 9.26
N LYS A 122 19.81 14.61 10.30
CA LYS A 122 19.58 13.41 11.13
C LYS A 122 18.15 13.28 11.66
N ASN A 123 17.55 14.39 12.10
CA ASN A 123 16.17 14.42 12.63
C ASN A 123 15.14 14.10 11.53
N ASP A 124 15.34 14.66 10.33
CA ASP A 124 14.46 14.41 9.19
C ASP A 124 14.56 12.94 8.75
N ILE A 125 15.77 12.38 8.76
CA ILE A 125 16.01 10.98 8.42
C ILE A 125 15.34 10.06 9.45
N ALA A 126 15.43 10.38 10.75
CA ALA A 126 14.75 9.65 11.81
C ALA A 126 13.23 9.63 11.61
N TYR A 127 12.64 10.81 11.37
CA TYR A 127 11.22 10.97 11.07
C TYR A 127 10.79 10.18 9.82
N LEU A 128 11.57 10.28 8.73
CA LEU A 128 11.29 9.57 7.48
C LEU A 128 11.40 8.05 7.65
N ALA A 129 12.37 7.56 8.42
CA ALA A 129 12.52 6.12 8.70
C ALA A 129 11.28 5.55 9.39
N ASP A 130 10.76 6.24 10.41
CA ASP A 130 9.55 5.83 11.11
C ASP A 130 8.31 5.95 10.21
N LEU A 131 8.12 7.09 9.54
CA LEU A 131 6.96 7.31 8.66
C LEU A 131 6.89 6.27 7.52
N TYR A 132 8.02 5.99 6.88
CA TYR A 132 8.05 5.04 5.78
C TYR A 132 7.87 3.59 6.24
N LYS A 133 8.23 3.27 7.49
CA LYS A 133 7.85 2.00 8.11
C LYS A 133 6.33 1.87 8.23
N LEU A 134 5.64 2.93 8.67
CA LEU A 134 4.17 2.95 8.75
C LEU A 134 3.51 2.80 7.36
N PHE A 135 4.07 3.44 6.33
CA PHE A 135 3.63 3.22 4.95
C PHE A 135 3.84 1.77 4.49
N ASN A 136 4.94 1.15 4.88
CA ASN A 136 5.24 -0.24 4.54
C ASN A 136 4.23 -1.19 5.18
N ASP A 137 3.88 -0.97 6.45
CA ASP A 137 2.91 -1.79 7.18
C ASP A 137 1.52 -1.75 6.51
N VAL A 138 1.07 -0.57 6.07
CA VAL A 138 -0.19 -0.44 5.30
C VAL A 138 -0.08 -1.11 3.95
N ASN A 139 1.05 -0.95 3.25
CA ASN A 139 1.24 -1.60 1.95
C ASN A 139 1.17 -3.14 2.06
N LEU A 140 1.76 -3.72 3.12
CA LEU A 140 1.64 -5.15 3.40
C LEU A 140 0.19 -5.58 3.64
N GLN A 141 -0.61 -4.78 4.34
CA GLN A 141 -2.06 -5.03 4.50
C GLN A 141 -2.79 -4.98 3.15
N LEU A 142 -2.42 -4.04 2.27
CA LEU A 142 -2.97 -3.89 0.91
C LEU A 142 -2.45 -4.93 -0.10
N GLN A 143 -1.58 -5.85 0.33
CA GLN A 143 -1.12 -7.00 -0.44
C GLN A 143 -1.63 -8.34 0.10
N GLY A 144 -2.47 -8.32 1.15
CA GLY A 144 -3.04 -9.53 1.71
C GLY A 144 -3.84 -10.34 0.68
N GLU A 145 -3.80 -11.67 0.80
CA GLU A 145 -4.42 -12.59 -0.17
C GLU A 145 -5.94 -12.45 -0.26
N ASP A 146 -6.59 -12.08 0.85
CA ASP A 146 -8.04 -11.94 0.93
C ASP A 146 -8.53 -10.48 0.84
N LEU A 147 -7.72 -9.59 0.24
CA LEU A 147 -8.06 -8.18 0.15
C LEU A 147 -9.20 -7.96 -0.86
N ASN A 148 -10.28 -7.33 -0.39
CA ASN A 148 -11.42 -6.89 -1.19
C ASN A 148 -11.62 -5.37 -1.00
N LEU A 149 -12.62 -4.76 -1.64
CA LEU A 149 -12.83 -3.30 -1.52
C LEU A 149 -13.24 -2.86 -0.12
N ILE A 150 -13.97 -3.70 0.62
CA ILE A 150 -14.39 -3.43 2.01
C ILE A 150 -13.16 -3.37 2.92
N LYS A 151 -12.31 -4.39 2.89
CA LYS A 151 -11.05 -4.44 3.66
C LYS A 151 -10.10 -3.33 3.25
N THR A 152 -10.05 -3.00 1.96
CA THR A 152 -9.28 -1.86 1.45
C THR A 152 -9.78 -0.56 2.07
N LYS A 153 -11.09 -0.27 2.00
CA LYS A 153 -11.70 0.91 2.61
C LYS A 153 -11.35 1.01 4.09
N ASN A 154 -11.52 -0.08 4.84
CA ASN A 154 -11.22 -0.12 6.27
C ASN A 154 -9.74 0.17 6.56
N SER A 155 -8.82 -0.44 5.81
CA SER A 155 -7.37 -0.26 5.99
C SER A 155 -6.94 1.18 5.71
N ILE A 156 -7.43 1.75 4.60
CA ILE A 156 -7.13 3.15 4.22
C ILE A 156 -7.77 4.11 5.23
N ALA A 157 -9.04 3.94 5.58
CA ALA A 157 -9.72 4.81 6.55
C ALA A 157 -9.01 4.81 7.90
N ALA A 158 -8.64 3.62 8.41
CA ALA A 158 -7.89 3.51 9.66
C ALA A 158 -6.54 4.22 9.58
N PHE A 159 -5.81 4.09 8.47
CA PHE A 159 -4.53 4.76 8.30
C PHE A 159 -4.68 6.29 8.20
N VAL A 160 -5.68 6.78 7.47
CA VAL A 160 -6.01 8.20 7.37
C VAL A 160 -6.32 8.80 8.75
N SER A 161 -7.13 8.11 9.56
CA SER A 161 -7.38 8.53 10.95
C SER A 161 -6.11 8.52 11.81
N LYS A 162 -5.23 7.51 11.60
CA LYS A 162 -3.95 7.43 12.30
C LYS A 162 -3.01 8.59 11.95
N LEU A 163 -3.02 9.14 10.73
CA LEU A 163 -2.19 10.30 10.38
C LEU A 163 -2.52 11.54 11.25
N LEU A 164 -3.81 11.81 11.50
CA LEU A 164 -4.23 12.88 12.41
C LEU A 164 -3.82 12.59 13.86
N LEU A 165 -3.93 11.32 14.29
CA LEU A 165 -3.45 10.90 15.61
C LEU A 165 -1.93 11.15 15.74
N TYR A 166 -1.15 10.76 14.73
CA TYR A 166 0.30 10.96 14.72
C TYR A 166 0.68 12.44 14.76
N LYS A 167 -0.01 13.28 13.99
CA LYS A 167 0.17 14.73 14.03
C LYS A 167 -0.05 15.27 15.45
N ARG A 168 -1.16 14.88 16.09
CA ARG A 168 -1.48 15.30 17.46
C ARG A 168 -0.42 14.84 18.46
N ASN A 169 0.02 13.59 18.35
CA ASN A 169 1.00 12.99 19.26
C ASN A 169 2.37 13.66 19.11
N ILE A 170 2.86 13.85 17.88
CA ILE A 170 4.10 14.60 17.62
C ILE A 170 4.01 16.04 18.15
N GLY A 171 2.87 16.72 17.94
CA GLY A 171 2.64 18.06 18.49
C GLY A 171 2.68 18.11 20.02
N ARG A 172 2.30 17.02 20.69
CA ARG A 172 2.39 16.83 22.14
C ARG A 172 3.73 16.26 22.62
N ARG A 173 4.67 16.00 21.71
CA ARG A 173 5.96 15.35 21.98
C ARG A 173 5.82 13.90 22.48
N GLU A 174 4.80 13.19 22.01
CA GLU A 174 4.55 11.78 22.28
C GLU A 174 4.99 10.93 21.06
N PHE A 175 6.11 10.21 21.18
CA PHE A 175 6.77 9.55 20.04
C PHE A 175 6.71 8.01 20.06
N HIS A 176 5.72 7.41 20.73
CA HIS A 176 5.60 5.95 20.81
C HIS A 176 5.56 5.26 19.43
N THR A 177 4.96 5.91 18.43
CA THR A 177 4.91 5.40 17.04
C THR A 177 6.13 5.83 16.20
N PHE A 178 6.97 6.71 16.73
CA PHE A 178 8.15 7.27 16.06
C PHE A 178 9.41 7.01 16.92
N PRO A 179 9.83 5.75 17.10
CA PRO A 179 10.95 5.40 17.97
C PRO A 179 12.28 6.01 17.50
N CYS A 180 12.55 6.08 16.19
CA CYS A 180 13.78 6.71 15.68
C CYS A 180 13.77 8.21 16.02
N LEU A 181 12.64 8.89 15.80
CA LEU A 181 12.51 10.30 16.15
C LEU A 181 12.61 10.56 17.66
N SER A 182 12.15 9.61 18.48
CA SER A 182 12.22 9.70 19.94
C SER A 182 13.67 9.69 20.47
N ALA A 183 14.60 9.11 19.72
CA ALA A 183 16.00 8.96 20.09
C ALA A 183 16.87 10.18 19.73
N VAL A 184 16.31 11.20 19.05
CA VAL A 184 17.06 12.39 18.62
C VAL A 184 16.59 13.65 19.31
N SER A 185 17.50 14.62 19.44
CA SER A 185 17.16 15.96 19.92
C SER A 185 16.72 16.85 18.74
N PHE A 186 15.52 17.40 18.81
CA PHE A 186 14.94 18.25 17.77
C PHE A 186 14.47 19.61 18.30
N LYS A 187 14.43 20.58 17.40
CA LYS A 187 13.95 21.94 17.67
C LYS A 187 12.42 22.00 17.51
N HIS A 188 11.81 23.07 18.02
CA HIS A 188 10.38 23.29 17.85
C HIS A 188 9.99 23.39 16.37
N ASP A 189 10.83 24.03 15.56
CA ASP A 189 10.60 24.20 14.11
C ASP A 189 10.55 22.86 13.37
N ASP A 190 11.32 21.86 13.80
CA ASP A 190 11.30 20.51 13.23
C ASP A 190 9.91 19.86 13.43
N LEU A 191 9.33 20.01 14.63
CA LEU A 191 8.00 19.47 14.93
C LEU A 191 6.91 20.12 14.09
N LEU A 192 7.03 21.43 13.80
CA LEU A 192 6.08 22.13 12.93
C LEU A 192 6.14 21.56 11.51
N VAL A 193 7.34 21.30 10.99
CA VAL A 193 7.52 20.66 9.67
C VAL A 193 6.88 19.28 9.63
N TYR A 194 7.12 18.43 10.64
CA TYR A 194 6.58 17.08 10.68
C TYR A 194 5.05 17.07 10.86
N CYS A 195 4.50 17.95 11.70
CA CYS A 195 3.05 18.11 11.86
C CYS A 195 2.38 18.58 10.57
N GLN A 196 2.99 19.54 9.88
CA GLN A 196 2.46 20.03 8.60
C GLN A 196 2.53 18.95 7.52
N HIS A 197 3.61 18.19 7.46
CA HIS A 197 3.75 17.10 6.52
C HIS A 197 2.69 16.00 6.73
N LEU A 198 2.43 15.60 7.98
CA LEU A 198 1.36 14.64 8.29
C LEU A 198 -0.04 15.15 7.91
N GLU A 199 -0.29 16.44 8.06
CA GLU A 199 -1.54 17.08 7.60
C GLU A 199 -1.66 17.04 6.07
N ASN A 200 -0.57 17.35 5.36
CA ASN A 200 -0.54 17.29 3.89
C ASN A 200 -0.81 15.87 3.40
N LEU A 201 -0.19 14.87 4.02
CA LEU A 201 -0.43 13.45 3.70
C LEU A 201 -1.89 13.07 3.95
N TYR A 202 -2.47 13.49 5.09
CA TYR A 202 -3.88 13.25 5.39
C TYR A 202 -4.81 13.80 4.30
N ASN A 203 -4.58 15.05 3.87
CA ASN A 203 -5.39 15.68 2.82
C ASN A 203 -5.23 14.97 1.46
N ASP A 204 -3.99 14.60 1.10
CA ASP A 204 -3.70 13.90 -0.16
C ASP A 204 -4.28 12.47 -0.18
N PHE A 205 -4.28 11.75 0.96
CA PHE A 205 -5.03 10.49 1.06
C PHE A 205 -6.52 10.69 0.88
N LYS A 206 -7.11 11.71 1.51
CA LYS A 206 -8.55 11.98 1.38
C LYS A 206 -8.95 12.27 -0.05
N GLU A 207 -8.15 13.06 -0.77
CA GLU A 207 -8.40 13.39 -2.17
C GLU A 207 -8.22 12.16 -3.07
N ARG A 208 -7.08 11.46 -2.96
CA ARG A 208 -6.76 10.35 -3.87
C ARG A 208 -7.57 9.08 -3.63
N PHE A 209 -8.13 8.91 -2.43
CA PHE A 209 -8.96 7.77 -2.05
C PHE A 209 -10.41 8.15 -1.80
N GLU A 210 -10.86 9.32 -2.28
CA GLU A 210 -12.24 9.79 -2.08
C GLU A 210 -13.28 8.73 -2.50
N ASP A 211 -13.08 8.08 -3.64
CA ASP A 211 -13.93 7.02 -4.18
C ASP A 211 -14.02 5.78 -3.27
N ILE A 212 -12.93 5.41 -2.61
CA ILE A 212 -12.87 4.27 -1.70
C ILE A 212 -13.43 4.66 -0.31
N LEU A 213 -13.07 5.83 0.19
CA LEU A 213 -13.48 6.32 1.51
C LEU A 213 -14.98 6.62 1.57
N ASN A 214 -15.55 7.16 0.49
CA ASN A 214 -16.97 7.49 0.39
C ASN A 214 -17.81 6.36 -0.23
N MET A 215 -17.21 5.19 -0.47
CA MET A 215 -17.92 4.03 -1.00
C MET A 215 -19.06 3.62 -0.07
N ASP A 216 -20.29 3.64 -0.55
CA ASP A 216 -21.43 3.16 0.22
C ASP A 216 -21.46 1.63 0.21
N ILE A 217 -21.39 1.03 1.40
CA ILE A 217 -21.44 -0.43 1.58
C ILE A 217 -22.66 -0.68 2.44
N PRO A 218 -23.74 -1.25 1.87
CA PRO A 218 -24.94 -1.52 2.64
C PRO A 218 -24.65 -2.45 3.81
N ASP A 219 -25.23 -2.17 4.99
CA ASP A 219 -24.97 -2.93 6.21
C ASP A 219 -25.24 -4.44 6.03
N TRP A 220 -26.26 -4.78 5.24
CA TRP A 220 -26.61 -6.17 4.92
C TRP A 220 -25.52 -6.92 4.13
N VAL A 221 -24.56 -6.23 3.51
CA VAL A 221 -23.39 -6.89 2.89
C VAL A 221 -22.47 -7.49 3.96
N LEU A 222 -22.33 -6.82 5.10
CA LEU A 222 -21.48 -7.25 6.22
C LEU A 222 -22.24 -8.13 7.20
N ASP A 223 -23.50 -7.82 7.44
CA ASP A 223 -24.42 -8.58 8.29
C ASP A 223 -25.75 -8.81 7.56
N PRO A 224 -25.84 -9.87 6.72
CA PRO A 224 -27.02 -10.15 5.90
C PRO A 224 -28.29 -10.45 6.69
N PHE A 225 -28.17 -10.69 7.99
CA PHE A 225 -29.29 -11.00 8.89
C PHE A 225 -29.61 -9.84 9.84
N SER A 226 -28.99 -8.68 9.66
CA SER A 226 -29.32 -7.47 10.42
C SER A 226 -30.72 -6.96 10.07
N ASN A 227 -31.53 -6.62 11.08
CA ASN A 227 -32.89 -6.08 10.93
C ASN A 227 -32.89 -4.60 10.50
N VAL A 228 -32.17 -4.26 9.43
CA VAL A 228 -32.14 -2.88 8.92
C VAL A 228 -33.22 -2.74 7.86
N ASN A 229 -34.20 -1.87 8.10
CA ASN A 229 -35.14 -1.41 7.10
C ASN A 229 -34.37 -0.70 5.98
N THR A 230 -34.03 -1.43 4.92
CA THR A 230 -33.39 -0.85 3.75
C THR A 230 -34.45 -0.21 2.89
N ALA A 231 -34.54 1.12 2.90
CA ALA A 231 -35.24 1.86 1.86
C ALA A 231 -34.49 1.62 0.53
N GLY A 232 -34.91 0.60 -0.23
CA GLY A 232 -34.24 0.17 -1.45
C GLY A 232 -35.24 -0.03 -2.60
N PRO A 233 -34.76 -0.32 -3.82
CA PRO A 233 -35.61 -0.80 -4.89
C PRO A 233 -36.43 -2.02 -4.43
N SER A 234 -37.74 -2.03 -4.67
CA SER A 234 -38.67 -3.05 -4.18
C SER A 234 -38.25 -4.50 -4.46
N GLN A 235 -37.52 -4.74 -5.55
CA GLN A 235 -37.04 -6.08 -5.94
C GLN A 235 -35.87 -6.60 -5.08
N LEU A 236 -35.10 -5.71 -4.43
CA LEU A 236 -34.07 -6.11 -3.48
C LEU A 236 -34.68 -6.43 -2.11
N GLU A 237 -35.79 -5.78 -1.77
CA GLU A 237 -36.50 -5.99 -0.50
C GLU A 237 -37.05 -7.42 -0.40
N GLU A 238 -37.57 -8.01 -1.48
CA GLU A 238 -38.02 -9.41 -1.51
C GLU A 238 -36.89 -10.39 -1.16
N GLU A 239 -35.75 -10.30 -1.84
CA GLU A 239 -34.60 -11.18 -1.56
C GLU A 239 -34.04 -10.97 -0.15
N LEU A 240 -34.06 -9.73 0.37
CA LEU A 240 -33.65 -9.44 1.74
C LEU A 240 -34.60 -10.06 2.76
N ILE A 241 -35.92 -10.01 2.54
CA ILE A 241 -36.90 -10.65 3.42
C ILE A 241 -36.70 -12.18 3.42
N GLU A 242 -36.56 -12.79 2.24
CA GLU A 242 -36.32 -14.23 2.13
C GLU A 242 -34.99 -14.66 2.76
N LEU A 243 -33.95 -13.84 2.65
CA LEU A 243 -32.64 -14.10 3.25
C LEU A 243 -32.68 -13.97 4.77
N THR A 244 -33.20 -12.85 5.28
CA THR A 244 -33.22 -12.53 6.72
C THR A 244 -34.10 -13.47 7.53
N THR A 245 -35.16 -14.02 6.91
CA THR A 245 -36.07 -15.00 7.55
C THR A 245 -35.56 -16.45 7.46
N ASN A 246 -34.47 -16.72 6.74
CA ASN A 246 -33.93 -18.07 6.56
C ASN A 246 -32.99 -18.48 7.72
N GLU A 247 -33.55 -19.15 8.72
CA GLU A 247 -32.81 -19.63 9.89
C GLU A 247 -31.73 -20.69 9.55
N GLU A 248 -31.88 -21.46 8.46
CA GLU A 248 -30.84 -22.42 8.04
C GLU A 248 -29.59 -21.71 7.54
N LEU A 249 -29.74 -20.64 6.75
CA LEU A 249 -28.62 -19.86 6.22
C LEU A 249 -27.91 -19.07 7.32
N LYS A 250 -28.64 -18.64 8.36
CA LYS A 250 -28.08 -17.97 9.53
C LYS A 250 -27.04 -18.83 10.25
N ILE A 251 -27.24 -20.15 10.27
CA ILE A 251 -26.26 -21.10 10.84
C ILE A 251 -24.97 -21.13 9.98
N LYS A 252 -25.11 -21.04 8.65
CA LYS A 252 -23.98 -21.05 7.71
C LYS A 252 -23.17 -19.75 7.70
N PHE A 253 -23.76 -18.65 8.14
CA PHE A 253 -23.09 -17.34 8.21
C PHE A 253 -21.95 -17.26 9.26
N LYS A 254 -21.82 -18.26 10.15
CA LYS A 254 -20.82 -18.26 11.24
C LYS A 254 -19.37 -18.07 10.80
N ASN A 255 -19.04 -18.37 9.54
CA ASN A 255 -17.68 -18.21 9.01
C ASN A 255 -17.41 -16.79 8.44
N GLY A 256 -18.38 -15.88 8.55
CA GLY A 256 -18.27 -14.48 8.14
C GLY A 256 -18.82 -14.20 6.73
N TYR A 257 -18.98 -12.92 6.43
CA TYR A 257 -19.67 -12.45 5.22
C TYR A 257 -19.02 -12.91 3.92
N GLN A 258 -17.68 -12.94 3.84
CA GLN A 258 -17.01 -13.31 2.59
C GLN A 258 -17.31 -14.74 2.17
N GLU A 259 -17.11 -15.70 3.07
CA GLU A 259 -17.36 -17.11 2.79
C GLU A 259 -18.85 -17.35 2.56
N PHE A 260 -19.71 -16.67 3.31
CA PHE A 260 -21.16 -16.72 3.11
C PHE A 260 -21.54 -16.35 1.67
N TRP A 261 -21.16 -15.15 1.23
CA TRP A 261 -21.55 -14.63 -0.08
C TRP A 261 -20.92 -15.37 -1.25
N LEU A 262 -19.70 -15.90 -1.09
CA LEU A 262 -18.99 -16.64 -2.14
C LEU A 262 -19.54 -18.06 -2.39
N GLN A 263 -20.51 -18.52 -1.58
CA GLN A 263 -21.18 -19.80 -1.83
C GLN A 263 -22.02 -19.75 -3.10
N LYS A 264 -21.79 -20.73 -3.99
CA LYS A 264 -22.54 -20.86 -5.25
C LYS A 264 -24.06 -20.88 -5.05
N SER A 265 -24.54 -21.54 -3.99
CA SER A 265 -25.98 -21.57 -3.67
C SER A 265 -26.54 -20.19 -3.35
N ILE A 266 -25.80 -19.33 -2.65
CA ILE A 266 -26.24 -17.98 -2.31
C ILE A 266 -26.38 -17.13 -3.57
N SER A 267 -25.42 -17.22 -4.50
CA SER A 267 -25.49 -16.50 -5.77
C SER A 267 -26.67 -16.91 -6.67
N GLN A 268 -27.19 -18.14 -6.51
CA GLN A 268 -28.33 -18.67 -7.26
C GLN A 268 -29.68 -18.35 -6.62
N LEU A 269 -29.75 -18.36 -5.28
CA LEU A 269 -30.97 -18.06 -4.52
C LEU A 269 -31.23 -16.55 -4.45
N TYR A 270 -30.17 -15.74 -4.34
CA TYR A 270 -30.25 -14.29 -4.17
C TYR A 270 -29.44 -13.54 -5.24
N PRO A 271 -29.79 -13.71 -6.53
CA PRO A 271 -28.99 -13.17 -7.63
C PRO A 271 -28.92 -11.64 -7.64
N ARG A 272 -29.95 -10.93 -7.17
CA ARG A 272 -29.96 -9.46 -7.15
C ARG A 272 -29.08 -8.94 -6.02
N LEU A 273 -29.14 -9.53 -4.82
CA LEU A 273 -28.22 -9.20 -3.73
C LEU A 273 -26.78 -9.53 -4.11
N TRP A 274 -26.55 -10.71 -4.68
CA TRP A 274 -25.23 -11.11 -5.19
C TRP A 274 -24.70 -10.12 -6.23
N SER A 275 -25.55 -9.58 -7.09
CA SER A 275 -25.15 -8.62 -8.13
C SER A 275 -24.48 -7.35 -7.59
N ILE A 276 -24.83 -6.97 -6.36
CA ILE A 276 -24.25 -5.84 -5.62
C ILE A 276 -23.00 -6.31 -4.87
N VAL A 277 -23.11 -7.39 -4.11
CA VAL A 277 -22.03 -7.91 -3.26
C VAL A 277 -20.77 -8.24 -4.06
N GLN A 278 -20.93 -8.86 -5.24
CA GLN A 278 -19.80 -9.25 -6.09
C GLN A 278 -18.92 -8.07 -6.48
N ARG A 279 -19.49 -6.85 -6.57
CA ARG A 279 -18.74 -5.62 -6.91
C ARG A 279 -17.73 -5.26 -5.83
N PHE A 280 -18.01 -5.62 -4.57
CA PHE A 280 -17.10 -5.36 -3.45
C PHE A 280 -16.12 -6.51 -3.20
N LEU A 281 -16.58 -7.76 -3.35
CA LEU A 281 -15.81 -8.96 -3.01
C LEU A 281 -14.88 -9.44 -4.12
N LEU A 282 -15.27 -9.33 -5.40
CA LEU A 282 -14.50 -9.85 -6.53
C LEU A 282 -13.61 -8.79 -7.21
N ALA A 283 -13.63 -7.56 -6.71
CA ALA A 283 -12.75 -6.52 -7.22
C ALA A 283 -11.29 -6.81 -6.88
N PHE A 284 -10.39 -6.42 -7.77
CA PHE A 284 -8.94 -6.50 -7.59
C PHE A 284 -8.39 -5.09 -7.27
N PRO A 285 -8.41 -4.66 -6.00
CA PRO A 285 -8.00 -3.30 -5.62
C PRO A 285 -6.50 -3.05 -5.80
N SER A 286 -5.67 -4.09 -5.83
CA SER A 286 -4.23 -3.99 -6.03
C SER A 286 -3.76 -4.71 -7.29
N SER A 287 -2.70 -4.20 -7.91
CA SER A 287 -2.04 -4.87 -9.04
C SER A 287 -1.53 -6.25 -8.66
N TYR A 288 -1.08 -6.45 -7.41
CA TYR A 288 -0.66 -7.73 -6.89
C TYR A 288 -1.75 -8.81 -7.01
N LEU A 289 -2.98 -8.49 -6.57
CA LEU A 289 -4.08 -9.45 -6.69
C LEU A 289 -4.49 -9.67 -8.15
N ALA A 290 -4.45 -8.63 -8.99
CA ALA A 290 -4.72 -8.78 -10.42
C ALA A 290 -3.69 -9.72 -11.08
N GLU A 291 -2.39 -9.49 -10.86
CA GLU A 291 -1.29 -10.32 -11.37
C GLU A 291 -1.39 -11.77 -10.89
N ARG A 292 -1.73 -11.98 -9.61
CA ARG A 292 -1.97 -13.33 -9.08
C ARG A 292 -3.18 -14.01 -9.70
N GLY A 293 -4.28 -13.29 -9.87
CA GLY A 293 -5.48 -13.79 -10.55
C GLY A 293 -5.15 -14.26 -11.97
N PHE A 294 -4.44 -13.42 -12.74
CA PHE A 294 -3.99 -13.79 -14.08
C PHE A 294 -3.02 -14.98 -14.08
N SER A 295 -2.09 -15.05 -13.12
CA SER A 295 -1.14 -16.17 -13.00
C SER A 295 -1.86 -17.49 -12.71
N ALA A 296 -2.89 -17.47 -11.85
CA ALA A 296 -3.71 -18.65 -11.56
C ALA A 296 -4.51 -19.09 -12.80
N VAL A 297 -5.12 -18.14 -13.53
CA VAL A 297 -5.83 -18.43 -14.78
C VAL A 297 -4.89 -19.02 -15.83
N ALA A 298 -3.70 -18.45 -15.99
CA ALA A 298 -2.69 -18.98 -16.91
C ALA A 298 -2.33 -20.43 -16.54
N THR A 299 -2.10 -20.71 -15.26
CA THR A 299 -1.81 -22.07 -14.76
C THR A 299 -2.94 -23.05 -15.08
N LEU A 300 -4.19 -22.66 -14.88
CA LEU A 300 -5.36 -23.50 -15.22
C LEU A 300 -5.47 -23.74 -16.73
N ILE A 301 -5.20 -22.73 -17.56
CA ILE A 301 -5.19 -22.87 -19.02
C ILE A 301 -4.09 -23.84 -19.46
N PHE A 302 -2.90 -23.74 -18.90
CA PHE A 302 -1.80 -24.66 -19.18
C PHE A 302 -2.15 -26.11 -18.81
N GLN A 303 -2.74 -26.31 -17.63
CA GLN A 303 -3.21 -27.62 -17.18
C GLN A 303 -4.32 -28.18 -18.08
N ALA A 304 -5.23 -27.32 -18.56
CA ALA A 304 -6.33 -27.73 -19.43
C ALA A 304 -5.91 -28.06 -20.87
N LEU A 305 -4.77 -27.52 -21.33
CA LEU A 305 -4.25 -27.71 -22.69
C LEU A 305 -3.24 -28.87 -22.81
N ASP A 306 -2.92 -29.57 -21.71
CA ASP A 306 -1.97 -30.71 -21.67
C ASP A 306 -0.59 -30.38 -22.28
N ILE A 307 -0.20 -29.10 -22.24
CA ILE A 307 1.12 -28.64 -22.66
C ILE A 307 2.05 -28.89 -21.48
N GLY A 308 2.93 -29.88 -21.61
CA GLY A 308 3.92 -30.26 -20.60
C GLY A 308 4.80 -29.09 -20.13
N PRO A 309 5.53 -29.25 -19.00
CA PRO A 309 6.15 -28.15 -18.24
C PRO A 309 7.37 -27.47 -18.90
N GLU A 310 7.48 -27.46 -20.23
CA GLU A 310 8.63 -26.89 -20.96
C GLU A 310 8.56 -25.39 -21.24
N LEU A 311 7.53 -24.68 -20.76
CA LEU A 311 7.52 -23.22 -20.74
C LEU A 311 7.20 -22.76 -19.32
N ALA A 312 8.23 -22.30 -18.61
CA ALA A 312 8.07 -21.74 -17.29
C ALA A 312 7.14 -20.51 -17.36
N PRO A 313 6.38 -20.18 -16.28
CA PRO A 313 5.53 -18.99 -16.23
C PRO A 313 6.27 -17.66 -16.49
N THR A 314 7.60 -17.68 -16.52
CA THR A 314 8.47 -16.55 -16.85
C THR A 314 8.55 -16.25 -18.34
N ASP A 315 8.20 -17.19 -19.23
CA ASP A 315 8.47 -17.08 -20.67
C ASP A 315 7.25 -16.57 -21.49
N ILE A 316 6.11 -16.32 -20.82
CA ILE A 316 4.96 -15.68 -21.45
C ILE A 316 4.95 -14.18 -21.11
N HIS A 317 5.52 -13.39 -22.03
CA HIS A 317 5.35 -11.93 -22.08
C HIS A 317 3.99 -11.49 -22.69
N LEU A 318 3.01 -12.39 -22.79
CA LEU A 318 1.66 -12.01 -23.24
C LEU A 318 0.94 -11.27 -22.11
N PHE A 319 0.82 -9.95 -22.30
CA PHE A 319 0.17 -8.94 -21.44
C PHE A 319 1.02 -8.32 -20.33
N SER A 320 2.13 -7.70 -20.73
CA SER A 320 2.71 -6.57 -19.99
C SER A 320 2.70 -5.28 -20.84
N PRO A 321 1.63 -4.47 -20.82
CA PRO A 321 1.77 -3.02 -20.95
C PRO A 321 2.06 -2.38 -19.58
N LEU A 322 2.00 -3.12 -18.47
CA LEU A 322 2.08 -2.55 -17.11
C LEU A 322 3.51 -2.23 -16.64
N LYS A 323 4.56 -2.55 -17.41
CA LYS A 323 5.96 -2.27 -17.04
C LYS A 323 6.63 -1.09 -17.74
N GLU A 324 6.11 -0.58 -18.86
CA GLU A 324 6.85 0.41 -19.66
C GLU A 324 6.36 1.87 -19.54
N ASP A 325 5.18 2.14 -18.99
CA ASP A 325 4.63 3.52 -18.96
C ASP A 325 4.91 4.31 -17.65
N LEU A 326 5.84 3.86 -16.80
CA LEU A 326 6.24 4.58 -15.58
C LEU A 326 7.41 5.56 -15.78
N ALA A 327 7.90 5.73 -17.01
CA ALA A 327 9.08 6.55 -17.34
C ALA A 327 8.76 7.98 -17.83
N GLY A 328 7.54 8.51 -17.66
CA GLY A 328 7.16 9.74 -18.34
C GLY A 328 6.28 10.69 -17.55
N TRP A 329 6.67 11.09 -16.35
CA TRP A 329 6.19 12.33 -15.72
C TRP A 329 7.35 12.93 -14.90
N GLU A 330 8.09 13.82 -15.57
CA GLU A 330 9.01 14.79 -14.95
C GLU A 330 8.25 15.78 -14.04
#